data_AF-A0A7J7QHQ2-F1
#
_entry.id   AF-A0A7J7QHQ2-F1
#
_cell.length_a   1.000
_cell.length_b   1.000
_cell.length_c   1.000
_cell.angle_alpha   90.00
_cell.angle_beta   90.00
_cell.angle_gamma   90.00
#
_symmetry.space_group_name_H-M   'P 1'
#
loop_
_entity.id
_entity.type
_entity.pdbx_description
1 polymer ?
#
loop_
_entity_poly.entity_id
_entity_poly.type
_entity_poly.pdbx_seq_one_letter_code
_entity_poly.pdbx_strand_id
1 'polypeptide(L)'
;MDALLQEVQQEHKLHHVETVDKSQPAIDPDVHLRTFDKQGLLSSIAAGVPLKHVDTADKSQPVIEPDVHVQPNTHKEFLQEVRAAAAHSALVREVHAVSDAAGAGDGDEDAKASPIIAQLKHVEVHDKGQPAIDPNAHVGKWDKKGFLQEVAAPHQLRHVHPSQVHDASQPAVPADAHVADNPAKAVMEQIEHGELPHLKHVEAPH
;
A
#
# COMPACT_ATOMS: atom_id res chain seq x y z
N MET A 1 -79.06 -25.47 24.49
CA MET A 1 -78.18 -24.45 23.89
C MET A 1 -78.55 -23.06 24.40
N ASP A 2 -79.83 -22.69 24.39
CA ASP A 2 -80.29 -21.34 24.76
C ASP A 2 -79.94 -20.89 26.19
N ALA A 3 -79.93 -21.80 27.17
CA ALA A 3 -79.57 -21.47 28.55
C ALA A 3 -78.11 -21.01 28.70
N LEU A 4 -77.17 -21.59 27.95
CA LEU A 4 -75.76 -21.20 27.97
C LEU A 4 -75.53 -19.85 27.29
N LEU A 5 -76.27 -19.56 26.22
CA LEU A 5 -76.25 -18.25 25.56
C LEU A 5 -76.73 -17.13 26.50
N GLN A 6 -77.71 -17.44 27.35
CA GLN A 6 -78.24 -16.49 28.33
C GLN A 6 -77.28 -16.26 29.51
N GLU A 7 -76.51 -17.28 29.91
CA GLU A 7 -75.50 -17.18 30.97
C GLU A 7 -74.26 -16.39 30.53
N VAL A 8 -73.84 -16.47 29.26
CA VAL A 8 -72.73 -15.67 28.71
C VAL A 8 -73.12 -14.20 28.53
N GLN A 9 -74.40 -13.89 28.32
CA GLN A 9 -74.90 -12.51 28.24
C GLN A 9 -74.99 -11.80 29.60
N GLN A 10 -74.94 -12.54 30.71
CA GLN A 10 -74.91 -11.94 32.04
C GLN A 10 -73.49 -11.44 32.36
N GLU A 11 -73.38 -10.24 32.91
CA GLU A 11 -72.09 -9.66 33.29
C GLU A 11 -71.50 -10.44 34.47
N HIS A 12 -70.52 -11.31 34.18
CA HIS A 12 -69.77 -12.02 35.20
C HIS A 12 -68.76 -11.08 35.85
N LYS A 13 -68.92 -10.82 37.16
CA LYS A 13 -67.92 -10.12 37.96
C LYS A 13 -66.69 -11.01 38.13
N LEU A 14 -65.71 -10.85 37.26
CA LEU A 14 -64.39 -11.43 37.45
C LEU A 14 -63.74 -10.82 38.70
N HIS A 15 -63.15 -11.67 39.53
CA HIS A 15 -62.37 -11.19 40.67
C HIS A 15 -61.13 -10.45 40.16
N HIS A 16 -60.88 -9.25 40.70
CA HIS A 16 -59.62 -8.56 40.48
C HIS A 16 -58.50 -9.39 41.09
N VAL A 17 -57.58 -9.87 40.25
CA VAL A 17 -56.35 -10.53 40.70
C VAL A 17 -55.24 -9.50 40.59
N GLU A 18 -54.71 -9.07 41.72
CA GLU A 18 -53.49 -8.27 41.77
C GLU A 18 -52.31 -9.18 41.42
N THR A 19 -51.78 -9.05 40.21
CA THR A 19 -50.57 -9.76 39.82
C THR A 19 -49.37 -9.00 40.35
N VAL A 20 -48.64 -9.60 41.30
CA VAL A 20 -47.33 -9.13 41.72
C VAL A 20 -46.33 -9.45 40.62
N ASP A 21 -45.91 -8.42 39.87
CA ASP A 21 -44.89 -8.54 38.84
C ASP A 21 -43.52 -8.82 39.48
N LYS A 22 -43.06 -10.07 39.37
CA LYS A 22 -41.74 -10.52 39.85
C LYS A 22 -40.64 -10.32 38.81
N SER A 23 -40.90 -9.64 37.68
CA SER A 23 -39.91 -9.43 36.62
C SER A 23 -38.90 -8.33 36.95
N GLN A 24 -39.14 -7.53 38.01
CA GLN A 24 -38.16 -6.56 38.44
C GLN A 24 -36.90 -7.27 38.97
N PRO A 25 -35.71 -6.92 38.45
CA PRO A 25 -34.47 -7.48 38.94
C PRO A 25 -34.30 -7.10 40.41
N ALA A 26 -34.22 -8.12 41.27
CA ALA A 26 -33.94 -7.93 42.69
C ALA A 26 -32.47 -7.51 42.83
N ILE A 27 -32.24 -6.21 42.98
CA ILE A 27 -30.93 -5.68 43.34
C ILE A 27 -30.78 -5.88 44.86
N ASP A 28 -29.76 -6.64 45.25
CA ASP A 28 -29.42 -6.90 46.64
C ASP A 28 -29.20 -5.56 47.38
N PRO A 29 -29.72 -5.36 48.60
CA PRO A 29 -29.50 -4.14 49.39
C PRO A 29 -28.01 -3.79 49.62
N ASP A 30 -27.10 -4.76 49.52
CA ASP A 30 -25.65 -4.53 49.61
C ASP A 30 -25.01 -4.09 48.26
N VAL A 31 -25.77 -4.01 47.16
CA VAL A 31 -25.26 -3.55 45.86
C VAL A 31 -25.28 -2.03 45.80
N HIS A 32 -24.11 -1.43 46.04
CA HIS A 32 -23.89 -0.01 45.85
C HIS A 32 -23.58 0.32 44.38
N LEU A 33 -24.58 0.85 43.67
CA LEU A 33 -24.36 1.46 42.36
C LEU A 33 -23.60 2.77 42.54
N ARG A 34 -22.35 2.83 42.07
CA ARG A 34 -21.57 4.07 42.04
C ARG A 34 -22.16 5.01 41.00
N THR A 35 -22.55 6.20 41.42
CA THR A 35 -22.94 7.27 40.50
C THR A 35 -21.69 7.80 39.79
N PHE A 36 -21.70 7.80 38.46
CA PHE A 36 -20.62 8.36 37.65
C PHE A 36 -20.83 9.88 37.52
N ASP A 37 -19.91 10.67 38.08
CA ASP A 37 -19.94 12.13 37.95
C ASP A 37 -19.42 12.59 36.59
N LYS A 38 -20.31 12.52 35.59
CA LYS A 38 -20.04 13.00 34.23
C LYS A 38 -19.73 14.51 34.22
N GLN A 39 -20.37 15.28 35.09
CA GLN A 39 -20.25 16.74 35.08
C GLN A 39 -18.90 17.19 35.62
N GLY A 40 -18.41 16.55 36.68
CA GLY A 40 -17.07 16.76 37.22
C GLY A 40 -15.98 16.42 36.20
N LEU A 41 -16.12 15.28 35.49
CA LEU A 41 -15.19 14.91 34.42
C LEU A 41 -15.16 15.96 33.30
N LEU A 42 -16.31 16.36 32.77
CA LEU A 42 -16.38 17.35 31.70
C LEU A 42 -15.81 18.70 32.13
N SER A 43 -16.04 19.10 33.39
CA SER A 43 -15.47 20.33 33.95
C SER A 43 -13.95 20.25 34.05
N SER A 44 -13.38 19.10 34.42
CA SER A 44 -11.93 18.90 34.48
C SER A 44 -11.27 18.95 33.10
N ILE A 45 -11.93 18.40 32.07
CA ILE A 45 -11.45 18.45 30.68
C ILE A 45 -11.48 19.88 30.17
N ALA A 46 -12.57 20.62 30.44
CA ALA A 46 -12.72 22.03 30.06
C ALA A 46 -11.69 22.94 30.76
N ALA A 47 -11.35 22.65 32.03
CA ALA A 47 -10.30 23.38 32.76
C ALA A 47 -8.90 23.14 32.15
N GLY A 48 -8.68 21.98 31.54
CA GLY A 48 -7.42 21.59 30.92
C GLY A 48 -6.35 21.23 31.95
N VAL A 49 -5.43 20.34 31.56
CA VAL A 49 -4.28 19.95 32.37
C VAL A 49 -3.00 20.36 31.64
N PRO A 50 -2.06 21.07 32.29
CA PRO A 50 -0.79 21.41 31.66
C PRO A 50 0.02 20.12 31.43
N LEU A 51 0.20 19.76 30.17
CA LEU A 51 1.07 18.66 29.78
C LEU A 51 2.53 19.11 29.85
N LYS A 52 3.41 18.22 30.29
CA LYS A 52 4.86 18.48 30.29
C LYS A 52 5.35 18.46 28.84
N HIS A 53 6.12 19.47 28.44
CA HIS A 53 6.84 19.45 27.18
C HIS A 53 7.85 18.28 27.22
N VAL A 54 7.90 17.49 26.15
CA VAL A 54 8.90 16.46 25.96
C VAL A 54 9.71 16.86 24.74
N ASP A 55 11.01 17.05 24.92
CA ASP A 55 11.93 17.30 23.81
C ASP A 55 12.11 16.00 23.03
N THR A 56 11.48 15.91 21.86
CA THR A 56 11.70 14.78 20.95
C THR A 56 12.99 15.00 20.18
N ALA A 57 13.99 14.15 20.40
CA ALA A 57 15.18 14.11 19.56
C ALA A 57 14.83 13.43 18.23
N ASP A 58 14.60 14.24 17.20
CA ASP A 58 14.37 13.77 15.84
C ASP A 58 15.68 13.21 15.25
N LYS A 59 15.78 11.87 15.20
CA LYS A 59 16.91 11.15 14.60
C LYS A 59 16.68 10.81 13.12
N SER A 60 15.63 11.35 12.49
CA SER A 60 15.34 11.07 11.08
C SER A 60 16.24 11.84 10.11
N GLN A 61 16.98 12.85 10.60
CA GLN A 61 17.89 13.60 9.75
C GLN A 61 19.07 12.73 9.30
N PRO A 62 19.41 12.72 8.01
CA PRO A 62 20.55 11.98 7.51
C PRO A 62 21.85 12.57 8.09
N VAL A 63 22.55 11.76 8.87
CA VAL A 63 23.86 12.12 9.44
C VAL A 63 24.92 11.81 8.40
N ILE A 64 25.58 12.85 7.87
CA ILE A 64 26.78 12.70 7.03
C ILE A 64 27.97 12.55 7.98
N GLU A 65 28.66 11.41 7.93
CA GLU A 65 29.87 11.17 8.71
C GLU A 65 30.97 12.18 8.32
N PRO A 66 31.83 12.62 9.27
CA PRO A 66 32.83 13.65 9.01
C PRO A 66 33.85 13.28 7.92
N ASP A 67 33.99 11.99 7.62
CA ASP A 67 34.91 11.47 6.59
C ASP A 67 34.25 11.34 5.21
N VAL A 68 32.94 11.60 5.09
CA VAL A 68 32.21 11.48 3.81
C VAL A 68 32.34 12.78 3.01
N HIS A 69 33.06 12.69 1.90
CA HIS A 69 33.27 13.79 0.97
C HIS A 69 32.25 13.74 -0.17
N VAL A 70 31.22 14.58 -0.10
CA VAL A 70 30.27 14.74 -1.22
C VAL A 70 30.87 15.70 -2.24
N GLN A 71 31.15 15.19 -3.44
CA GLN A 71 31.65 16.03 -4.52
C GLN A 71 30.54 16.90 -5.11
N PRO A 72 30.85 18.15 -5.49
CA PRO A 72 29.89 19.02 -6.16
C PRO A 72 29.51 18.41 -7.53
N ASN A 73 28.21 18.40 -7.82
CA ASN A 73 27.71 17.87 -9.08
C ASN A 73 28.03 18.83 -10.25
N THR A 74 28.75 18.36 -11.27
CA THR A 74 29.15 19.12 -12.47
C THR A 74 28.06 19.18 -13.54
N HIS A 75 26.80 18.92 -13.19
CA HIS A 75 25.65 18.87 -14.10
C HIS A 75 25.55 20.06 -15.08
N LYS A 76 25.98 21.26 -14.66
CA LYS A 76 25.98 22.44 -15.52
C LYS A 76 26.91 22.31 -16.74
N GLU A 77 28.09 21.71 -16.54
CA GLU A 77 29.07 21.50 -17.61
C GLU A 77 28.59 20.41 -18.56
N PHE A 78 28.05 19.31 -18.02
CA PHE A 78 27.43 18.25 -18.81
C PHE A 78 26.28 18.78 -19.68
N LEU A 79 25.41 19.62 -19.14
CA LEU A 79 24.32 20.23 -19.92
C LEU A 79 24.84 21.17 -21.02
N GLN A 80 25.98 21.82 -20.83
CA GLN A 80 26.60 22.64 -21.88
C GLN A 80 27.15 21.75 -23.01
N GLU A 81 27.79 20.64 -22.66
CA GLU A 81 28.28 19.66 -23.63
C GLU A 81 27.15 19.05 -24.47
N VAL A 82 26.06 18.62 -23.84
CA VAL A 82 24.89 18.08 -24.54
C VAL A 82 24.28 19.11 -25.50
N ARG A 83 24.20 20.38 -25.09
CA ARG A 83 23.71 21.45 -25.98
C ARG A 83 24.65 21.70 -27.16
N ALA A 84 25.97 21.68 -26.93
CA ALA A 84 26.95 21.82 -28.00
C ALA A 84 26.90 20.65 -28.98
N ALA A 85 26.76 19.42 -28.49
CA ALA A 85 26.62 18.22 -29.30
C ALA A 85 25.33 18.25 -30.13
N ALA A 86 24.22 18.72 -29.56
CA ALA A 86 22.96 18.90 -30.28
C ALA A 86 23.08 19.94 -31.42
N ALA A 87 23.76 21.05 -31.18
CA ALA A 87 24.01 22.07 -32.20
C ALA A 87 24.88 21.53 -33.35
N HIS A 88 25.93 20.78 -33.03
CA HIS A 88 26.77 20.13 -34.03
C HIS A 88 25.97 19.12 -34.87
N SER A 89 25.14 18.29 -34.23
CA SER A 89 24.28 17.33 -34.94
C SER A 89 23.28 18.00 -35.88
N ALA A 90 22.76 19.19 -35.53
CA ALA A 90 21.85 19.93 -36.39
C ALA A 90 22.54 20.43 -37.66
N LEU A 91 23.75 20.99 -37.53
CA LEU A 91 24.57 21.43 -38.66
C LEU A 91 24.95 20.27 -39.59
N VAL A 92 25.34 19.12 -39.01
CA VAL A 92 25.68 17.93 -39.79
C VAL A 92 24.49 17.44 -40.60
N ARG A 93 23.27 17.47 -40.04
CA ARG A 93 22.04 17.10 -40.76
C ARG A 93 21.72 18.07 -41.89
N GLU A 94 21.89 19.36 -41.68
CA GLU A 94 21.68 20.39 -42.71
C GLU A 94 22.64 20.21 -43.88
N VAL A 95 23.93 19.97 -43.61
CA VAL A 95 24.93 19.69 -44.64
C VAL A 95 24.61 18.42 -45.42
N HIS A 96 24.18 17.34 -44.75
CA HIS A 96 23.76 16.10 -45.43
C HIS A 96 22.52 16.32 -46.32
N ALA A 97 21.54 17.08 -45.86
CA ALA A 97 20.34 17.39 -46.64
C ALA A 97 20.67 18.20 -47.92
N VAL A 98 21.65 19.10 -47.86
CA VAL A 98 22.12 19.86 -49.03
C VAL A 98 22.88 18.97 -50.02
N SER A 99 23.68 18.01 -49.54
CA SER A 99 24.36 17.06 -50.43
C SER A 99 23.40 16.10 -51.13
N ASP A 100 22.33 15.67 -50.48
CA ASP A 100 21.34 14.77 -51.07
C ASP A 100 20.47 15.48 -52.12
N ALA A 101 20.14 16.76 -51.90
CA ALA A 101 19.39 17.58 -52.85
C ALA A 101 20.18 17.86 -54.15
N ALA A 102 21.51 17.81 -54.12
CA ALA A 102 22.36 17.96 -55.30
C ALA A 102 22.57 16.64 -56.09
N GLY A 103 22.21 15.49 -55.51
CA GLY A 103 22.39 14.16 -56.10
C GLY A 103 21.18 13.59 -56.83
N ALA A 104 20.01 14.24 -56.77
CA ALA A 104 18.78 13.80 -57.42
C ALA A 104 18.55 14.53 -58.76
N GLY A 105 19.48 14.39 -59.69
CA GLY A 105 19.35 14.84 -61.07
C GLY A 105 19.60 13.68 -62.02
N ASP A 106 18.52 13.11 -62.54
CA ASP A 106 18.54 12.11 -63.61
C ASP A 106 19.21 12.71 -64.87
N GLY A 107 19.98 11.89 -65.58
CA GLY A 107 21.10 12.33 -66.42
C GLY A 107 20.79 13.31 -67.55
N ASP A 108 21.71 14.25 -67.75
CA ASP A 108 22.08 14.79 -69.07
C ASP A 108 23.55 15.25 -69.02
N GLU A 109 24.36 14.75 -69.94
CA GLU A 109 25.77 15.11 -70.10
C GLU A 109 25.85 16.54 -70.65
N ASP A 110 26.40 17.49 -69.88
CA ASP A 110 27.05 18.76 -70.34
C ASP A 110 26.98 19.94 -69.33
N ALA A 111 26.72 19.70 -68.05
CA ALA A 111 26.92 20.73 -67.03
C ALA A 111 28.35 20.68 -66.49
N LYS A 112 29.17 21.69 -66.85
CA LYS A 112 30.52 21.92 -66.30
C LYS A 112 30.54 21.74 -64.79
N ALA A 113 31.08 20.61 -64.34
CA ALA A 113 31.28 20.30 -62.94
C ALA A 113 32.13 21.40 -62.28
N SER A 114 31.57 22.04 -61.27
CA SER A 114 32.30 22.96 -60.41
C SER A 114 33.49 22.22 -59.75
N PRO A 115 34.67 22.84 -59.64
CA PRO A 115 35.92 22.17 -59.27
C PRO A 115 35.99 21.64 -57.83
N ILE A 116 34.91 21.79 -57.05
CA ILE A 116 34.87 21.45 -55.62
C ILE A 116 34.54 19.97 -55.41
N ILE A 117 33.76 19.34 -56.30
CA ILE A 117 33.28 17.96 -56.10
C ILE A 117 34.38 16.92 -56.40
N ALA A 118 35.38 17.26 -57.22
CA ALA A 118 36.45 16.34 -57.62
C ALA A 118 37.54 16.08 -56.57
N GLN A 119 37.51 16.74 -55.40
CA GLN A 119 38.60 16.66 -54.41
C GLN A 119 38.26 15.95 -53.10
N LEU A 120 37.00 15.55 -52.88
CA LEU A 120 36.60 14.85 -51.67
C LEU A 120 36.89 13.36 -51.82
N LYS A 121 38.11 12.95 -51.46
CA LYS A 121 38.46 11.54 -51.25
C LYS A 121 37.51 10.95 -50.22
N HIS A 122 36.91 9.81 -50.55
CA HIS A 122 36.13 9.00 -49.63
C HIS A 122 36.99 8.69 -48.39
N VAL A 123 36.64 9.29 -47.25
CA VAL A 123 37.17 8.92 -45.95
C VAL A 123 36.15 7.98 -45.34
N GLU A 124 36.53 6.73 -45.10
CA GLU A 124 35.74 5.79 -44.29
C GLU A 124 35.58 6.37 -42.88
N VAL A 125 34.50 7.11 -42.69
CA VAL A 125 34.07 7.58 -41.38
C VAL A 125 33.49 6.40 -40.63
N HIS A 126 34.30 5.83 -39.74
CA HIS A 126 33.79 4.93 -38.72
C HIS A 126 32.89 5.76 -37.79
N ASP A 127 31.59 5.43 -37.75
CA ASP A 127 30.62 6.04 -36.85
C ASP A 127 31.05 5.79 -35.39
N LYS A 128 31.69 6.80 -34.79
CA LYS A 128 32.13 6.76 -33.39
C LYS A 128 30.96 6.97 -32.40
N GLY A 129 29.74 7.17 -32.90
CA GLY A 129 28.51 7.34 -32.11
C GLY A 129 27.86 6.03 -31.71
N GLN A 130 28.18 4.91 -32.38
CA GLN A 130 27.82 3.60 -31.85
C GLN A 130 28.66 3.31 -30.60
N PRO A 131 28.03 2.97 -29.45
CA PRO A 131 28.80 2.46 -28.33
C PRO A 131 29.62 1.28 -28.83
N ALA A 132 30.91 1.25 -28.52
CA ALA A 132 31.80 0.14 -28.85
C ALA A 132 31.33 -1.09 -28.07
N ILE A 133 30.36 -1.81 -28.62
CA ILE A 133 29.93 -3.10 -28.14
C ILE A 133 31.09 -4.04 -28.48
N ASP A 134 31.73 -4.61 -27.47
CA ASP A 134 32.72 -5.67 -27.66
C ASP A 134 32.11 -6.72 -28.61
N PRO A 135 32.81 -7.16 -29.68
CA PRO A 135 32.32 -8.24 -30.54
C PRO A 135 31.99 -9.52 -29.76
N ASN A 136 32.57 -9.69 -28.57
CA ASN A 136 32.28 -10.74 -27.62
C ASN A 136 31.25 -10.34 -26.53
N ALA A 137 30.72 -9.12 -26.51
CA ALA A 137 29.63 -8.75 -25.61
C ALA A 137 28.32 -9.38 -26.09
N HIS A 138 27.97 -10.48 -25.44
CA HIS A 138 26.65 -11.08 -25.52
C HIS A 138 25.91 -10.72 -24.24
N VAL A 139 24.84 -9.92 -24.34
CA VAL A 139 23.81 -9.96 -23.30
C VAL A 139 23.20 -11.35 -23.36
N GLY A 140 23.40 -12.14 -22.30
CA GLY A 140 22.84 -13.49 -22.22
C GLY A 140 21.33 -13.42 -22.54
N LYS A 141 20.82 -14.43 -23.25
CA LYS A 141 19.38 -14.51 -23.52
C LYS A 141 18.65 -14.48 -22.18
N TRP A 142 17.82 -13.46 -21.97
CA TRP A 142 16.98 -13.35 -20.78
C TRP A 142 16.01 -14.55 -20.75
N ASP A 143 16.16 -15.44 -19.77
CA ASP A 143 15.21 -16.53 -19.56
C ASP A 143 14.05 -16.07 -18.67
N LYS A 144 13.06 -15.43 -19.31
CA LYS A 144 11.88 -14.90 -18.61
C LYS A 144 11.06 -16.04 -18.00
N LYS A 145 11.06 -17.20 -18.66
CA LYS A 145 10.25 -18.33 -18.24
C LYS A 145 10.87 -19.02 -17.04
N GLY A 146 12.17 -19.25 -17.05
CA GLY A 146 12.92 -19.77 -15.91
C GLY A 146 12.80 -18.87 -14.68
N PHE A 147 12.97 -17.55 -14.86
CA PHE A 147 12.80 -16.58 -13.78
C PHE A 147 11.38 -16.59 -13.19
N LEU A 148 10.34 -16.59 -14.02
CA LEU A 148 8.95 -16.64 -13.54
C LEU A 148 8.63 -17.97 -12.85
N GLN A 149 9.24 -19.07 -13.29
CA GLN A 149 9.10 -20.39 -12.67
C GLN A 149 9.82 -20.47 -11.32
N GLU A 150 10.98 -19.84 -11.21
CA GLU A 150 11.71 -19.66 -9.94
C GLU A 150 10.84 -18.85 -8.97
N VAL A 151 10.38 -17.66 -9.33
CA VAL A 151 9.54 -16.84 -8.44
C VAL A 151 8.25 -17.56 -7.99
N ALA A 152 7.66 -18.40 -8.83
CA ALA A 152 6.46 -19.15 -8.52
C ALA A 152 6.69 -20.39 -7.64
N ALA A 153 7.94 -20.87 -7.52
CA ALA A 153 8.25 -22.03 -6.69
C ALA A 153 8.20 -21.66 -5.19
N PRO A 154 7.87 -22.63 -4.30
CA PRO A 154 7.85 -22.37 -2.87
C PRO A 154 9.28 -22.16 -2.33
N HIS A 155 9.55 -20.96 -1.81
CA HIS A 155 10.83 -20.60 -1.20
C HIS A 155 10.69 -20.53 0.31
N GLN A 156 11.64 -21.11 1.03
CA GLN A 156 11.80 -20.86 2.46
C GLN A 156 12.61 -19.58 2.63
N LEU A 157 11.93 -18.49 2.96
CA LEU A 157 12.61 -17.27 3.38
C LEU A 157 13.32 -17.56 4.70
N ARG A 158 14.54 -17.04 4.87
CA ARG A 158 15.21 -17.12 6.18
C ARG A 158 14.34 -16.38 7.18
N HIS A 159 13.85 -17.09 8.20
CA HIS A 159 13.23 -16.46 9.34
C HIS A 159 14.27 -15.55 9.99
N VAL A 160 14.00 -14.24 9.98
CA VAL A 160 14.75 -13.28 10.78
C VAL A 160 14.60 -13.71 12.23
N HIS A 161 15.71 -13.97 12.92
CA HIS A 161 15.67 -14.40 14.32
C HIS A 161 14.88 -13.34 15.10
N PRO A 162 14.01 -13.69 16.07
CA PRO A 162 13.18 -12.72 16.78
C PRO A 162 13.99 -11.56 17.41
N SER A 163 15.27 -11.78 17.72
CA SER A 163 16.19 -10.73 18.21
C SER A 163 16.57 -9.66 17.18
N GLN A 164 16.26 -9.88 15.90
CA GLN A 164 16.51 -8.98 14.76
C GLN A 164 15.21 -8.31 14.28
N VAL A 165 14.06 -8.67 14.85
CA VAL A 165 12.77 -8.01 14.64
C VAL A 165 12.55 -7.04 15.80
N HIS A 166 12.92 -5.77 15.61
CA HIS A 166 12.61 -4.72 16.57
C HIS A 166 11.24 -4.13 16.26
N ASP A 167 10.18 -4.84 16.68
CA ASP A 167 8.88 -4.20 16.83
C ASP A 167 8.86 -3.46 18.17
N ALA A 168 9.18 -2.17 18.14
CA ALA A 168 9.15 -1.30 19.31
C ALA A 168 7.73 -0.80 19.63
N SER A 169 6.71 -1.23 18.88
CA SER A 169 5.32 -0.90 19.19
C SER A 169 4.78 -1.89 20.22
N GLN A 170 5.08 -1.64 21.50
CA GLN A 170 4.25 -2.22 22.55
C GLN A 170 2.85 -1.63 22.40
N PRO A 171 1.79 -2.42 22.20
CA PRO A 171 0.45 -1.91 22.38
C PRO A 171 0.36 -1.42 23.82
N ALA A 172 0.19 -0.12 24.00
CA ALA A 172 -0.03 0.49 25.31
C ALA A 172 -1.42 0.06 25.79
N VAL A 173 -1.52 -1.14 26.36
CA VAL A 173 -2.72 -1.61 27.04
C VAL A 173 -2.70 -0.96 28.43
N PRO A 174 -3.60 -0.03 28.74
CA PRO A 174 -3.64 0.61 30.05
C PRO A 174 -3.95 -0.45 31.12
N ALA A 175 -3.45 -0.26 32.35
CA ALA A 175 -3.49 -1.27 33.41
C ALA A 175 -4.92 -1.68 33.84
N ASP A 176 -5.93 -0.92 33.44
CA ASP A 176 -7.36 -1.11 33.67
C ASP A 176 -8.12 -1.61 32.43
N ALA A 177 -7.43 -1.86 31.30
CA ALA A 177 -8.07 -2.41 30.12
C ALA A 177 -8.49 -3.86 30.35
N HIS A 178 -9.78 -4.07 30.52
CA HIS A 178 -10.42 -5.37 30.40
C HIS A 178 -10.56 -5.74 28.93
N VAL A 179 -9.59 -6.48 28.40
CA VAL A 179 -9.74 -7.18 27.13
C VAL A 179 -10.62 -8.40 27.42
N ALA A 180 -11.87 -8.37 26.96
CA ALA A 180 -12.74 -9.54 27.03
C ALA A 180 -12.09 -10.73 26.31
N ASP A 181 -12.32 -11.94 26.79
CA ASP A 181 -11.83 -13.15 26.14
C ASP A 181 -12.24 -13.18 24.67
N ASN A 182 -11.30 -13.59 23.81
CA ASN A 182 -11.54 -13.64 22.37
C ASN A 182 -12.77 -14.52 22.09
N PRO A 183 -13.86 -13.98 21.51
CA PRO A 183 -15.08 -14.74 21.27
C PRO A 183 -14.86 -15.91 20.31
N ALA A 184 -13.79 -15.88 19.51
CA ALA A 184 -13.40 -16.99 18.67
C ALA A 184 -13.09 -18.26 19.47
N LYS A 185 -12.59 -18.16 20.71
CA LYS A 185 -12.35 -19.34 21.56
C LYS A 185 -13.65 -20.06 21.91
N ALA A 186 -14.66 -19.31 22.35
CA ALA A 186 -15.98 -19.86 22.66
C ALA A 186 -16.66 -20.48 21.43
N VAL A 187 -16.52 -19.85 20.26
CA VAL A 187 -17.04 -20.40 19.00
C VAL A 187 -16.31 -21.69 18.61
N MET A 188 -14.99 -21.75 18.80
CA MET A 188 -14.21 -22.96 18.51
C MET A 188 -14.56 -24.11 19.47
N GLU A 189 -14.76 -23.83 20.76
CA GLU A 189 -15.25 -24.83 21.73
C GLU A 189 -16.65 -25.35 21.36
N GLN A 190 -17.57 -24.48 20.94
CA GLN A 190 -18.90 -24.89 20.46
C GLN A 190 -18.83 -25.78 19.21
N ILE A 191 -17.91 -25.49 18.29
CA ILE A 191 -17.67 -26.31 17.10
C ILE A 191 -17.06 -27.66 17.49
N GLU A 192 -16.10 -27.68 18.42
CA GLU A 192 -15.45 -28.90 18.91
C GLU A 192 -16.44 -29.80 19.66
N HIS A 193 -17.34 -29.22 20.45
CA HIS A 193 -18.41 -29.92 21.15
C HIS A 193 -19.63 -30.22 20.26
N GLY A 194 -19.62 -29.81 18.99
CA GLY A 194 -20.69 -30.09 18.03
C GLY A 194 -22.03 -29.43 18.35
N GLU A 195 -22.03 -28.38 19.19
CA GLU A 195 -23.23 -27.63 19.62
C GLU A 195 -23.67 -26.62 18.54
N LEU A 196 -23.68 -27.03 17.27
CA LEU A 196 -24.32 -26.25 16.22
C LEU A 196 -25.84 -26.20 16.50
N PRO A 197 -26.53 -25.08 16.18
CA PRO A 197 -27.99 -25.04 16.27
C PRO A 197 -28.55 -26.21 15.48
N HIS A 198 -29.29 -27.07 16.18
CA HIS A 198 -29.91 -28.30 15.72
C HIS A 198 -30.38 -28.18 14.27
N LEU A 199 -29.50 -28.61 13.35
CA LEU A 199 -29.76 -28.57 11.91
C LEU A 199 -30.93 -29.51 11.66
N LYS A 200 -32.06 -28.95 11.21
CA LYS A 200 -33.21 -29.75 10.83
C LYS A 200 -32.82 -30.60 9.63
N HIS A 201 -33.12 -31.89 9.68
CA HIS A 201 -32.89 -32.79 8.56
C HIS A 201 -33.65 -32.29 7.32
N VAL A 202 -32.94 -32.11 6.21
CA VAL A 202 -33.50 -31.81 4.89
C VAL A 202 -32.93 -32.84 3.93
N GLU A 203 -33.79 -33.60 3.26
CA GLU A 203 -33.36 -34.54 2.23
C GLU A 203 -32.87 -33.76 1.01
N ALA A 204 -31.68 -34.11 0.51
CA ALA A 204 -31.19 -33.57 -0.74
C ALA A 204 -32.04 -34.12 -1.89
N PRO A 205 -32.59 -33.25 -2.77
CA PRO A 205 -33.34 -33.73 -3.92
C PRO A 205 -32.39 -34.52 -4.84
N HIS A 206 -32.81 -35.75 -5.17
CA HIS A 206 -32.18 -36.60 -6.17
C HIS A 206 -32.38 -36.04 -7.59
#